data_AF-A0A7W0F7Z6-F1
#
_entry.id   AF-A0A7W0F7Z6-F1
#
_cell.length_a   1.000
_cell.length_b   1.000
_cell.length_c   1.000
_cell.angle_alpha   90.00
_cell.angle_beta   90.00
_cell.angle_gamma   90.00
#
_symmetry.space_group_name_H-M   'P 1'
#
loop_
_entity.id
_entity.type
_entity.pdbx_description
1 polymer ?
#
loop_
_entity_poly.entity_id
_entity_poly.type
_entity_poly.pdbx_seq_one_letter_code
_entity_poly.pdbx_strand_id
1 'polypeptide(L)'
;MVFIKWLAVVMWAKLIYYLSDIPGLDMGLGIWDLFVRKSAHIFEFAYLTALLYLALLDSARIKRRTLAIFAAVPALLYAFSDEFHQLYVPKRHGSIADVAVDAVGILIVCYLILRTDLFSNESGILRGGIAK
;
A
#
# COMPACT_ATOMS: atom_id res chain seq x y z
N MET A 1 18.68 11.11 2.95
CA MET A 1 17.71 10.14 3.50
C MET A 1 16.47 9.99 2.60
N VAL A 2 15.85 11.07 2.12
CA VAL A 2 14.72 11.06 1.16
C VAL A 2 14.96 10.13 -0.04
N PHE A 3 16.11 10.24 -0.70
CA PHE A 3 16.44 9.41 -1.87
C PHE A 3 16.37 7.90 -1.60
N ILE A 4 16.85 7.44 -0.43
CA ILE A 4 16.83 6.01 -0.06
C ILE A 4 15.39 5.51 0.10
N LYS A 5 14.49 6.35 0.62
CA LYS A 5 13.06 5.99 0.77
C LYS A 5 12.37 5.85 -0.59
N TRP A 6 12.62 6.78 -1.51
CA TRP A 6 12.12 6.67 -2.88
C TRP A 6 12.72 5.47 -3.63
N LEU A 7 14.00 5.17 -3.40
CA LEU A 7 14.61 3.94 -3.91
C LEU A 7 13.89 2.70 -3.37
N ALA A 8 13.56 2.65 -2.08
CA ALA A 8 12.79 1.55 -1.49
C ALA A 8 11.40 1.40 -2.13
N VAL A 9 10.69 2.51 -2.38
CA VAL A 9 9.40 2.51 -3.12
C VAL A 9 9.57 1.86 -4.49
N VAL A 10 10.56 2.31 -5.27
CA VAL A 10 10.81 1.79 -6.62
C VAL A 10 11.20 0.32 -6.60
N MET A 11 12.05 -0.09 -5.66
CA MET A 11 12.45 -1.49 -5.51
C MET A 11 11.25 -2.38 -5.15
N TRP A 12 10.38 -1.91 -4.27
CA TRP A 12 9.18 -2.66 -3.89
C TRP A 12 8.17 -2.76 -5.03
N ALA A 13 7.93 -1.65 -5.75
CA ALA A 13 7.08 -1.69 -6.95
C ALA A 13 7.62 -2.69 -7.99
N LYS A 14 8.93 -2.67 -8.25
CA LYS A 14 9.56 -3.65 -9.15
C LYS A 14 9.39 -5.10 -8.67
N LEU A 15 9.42 -5.34 -7.37
CA LEU A 15 9.16 -6.67 -6.80
C LEU A 15 7.73 -7.11 -7.09
N ILE A 16 6.72 -6.26 -6.84
CA ILE A 16 5.31 -6.56 -7.14
C ILE A 16 5.16 -6.90 -8.62
N TYR A 17 5.69 -6.05 -9.51
CA TYR A 17 5.66 -6.30 -10.95
C TYR A 17 6.27 -7.65 -11.33
N TYR A 18 7.44 -7.97 -10.76
CA TYR A 18 8.11 -9.25 -11.02
C TYR A 18 7.26 -10.45 -10.56
N LEU A 19 6.63 -10.38 -9.38
CA LEU A 19 5.75 -11.44 -8.87
C LEU A 19 4.47 -11.59 -9.70
N SER A 20 3.94 -10.47 -10.18
CA SER A 20 2.77 -10.39 -11.06
C SER A 20 3.03 -11.00 -12.45
N ASP A 21 4.25 -10.84 -12.96
CA ASP A 21 4.68 -11.37 -14.27
C ASP A 21 4.83 -12.90 -14.30
N ILE A 22 4.90 -13.57 -13.13
CA ILE A 22 5.07 -15.03 -13.07
C ILE A 22 3.77 -15.73 -13.53
N PRO A 23 3.81 -16.51 -14.64
CA PRO A 23 2.64 -17.22 -15.14
C PRO A 23 2.21 -18.36 -14.21
N GLY A 24 0.92 -18.45 -13.92
CA GLY A 24 0.32 -19.64 -13.30
C GLY A 24 0.96 -20.08 -11.98
N LEU A 25 1.02 -19.19 -10.98
CA LEU A 25 1.31 -19.58 -9.59
C LEU A 25 0.18 -20.48 -9.08
N ASP A 26 0.38 -21.78 -9.19
CA ASP A 26 -0.44 -22.82 -8.55
C ASP A 26 0.49 -23.62 -7.63
N MET A 27 0.32 -23.47 -6.32
CA MET A 27 1.10 -24.20 -5.32
C MET A 27 0.51 -25.60 -5.04
N GLY A 28 -0.58 -25.98 -5.71
CA GLY A 28 -1.24 -27.27 -5.52
C GLY A 28 -2.01 -27.38 -4.21
N LEU A 29 -2.33 -26.26 -3.54
CA LEU A 29 -2.98 -26.24 -2.23
C LEU A 29 -4.51 -26.07 -2.30
N GLY A 30 -5.09 -26.06 -3.50
CA GLY A 30 -6.53 -25.92 -3.72
C GLY A 30 -7.06 -24.55 -3.27
N ILE A 31 -8.04 -24.52 -2.37
CA ILE A 31 -8.61 -23.26 -1.86
C ILE A 31 -7.59 -22.40 -1.10
N TRP A 32 -6.57 -23.01 -0.51
CA TRP A 32 -5.54 -22.29 0.24
C TRP A 32 -4.66 -21.42 -0.66
N ASP A 33 -4.46 -21.78 -1.94
CA ASP A 33 -3.78 -20.92 -2.91
C ASP A 33 -4.47 -19.57 -3.04
N LEU A 34 -5.81 -19.57 -3.06
CA LEU A 34 -6.59 -18.34 -3.15
C LEU A 34 -6.38 -17.45 -1.92
N PHE A 35 -6.35 -18.05 -0.72
CA PHE A 35 -6.09 -17.31 0.52
C PHE A 35 -4.69 -16.72 0.57
N VAL A 36 -3.68 -17.54 0.23
CA VAL A 36 -2.28 -17.10 0.20
C VAL A 36 -2.10 -15.96 -0.80
N ARG A 37 -2.59 -16.12 -2.03
CA ARG A 37 -2.53 -15.07 -3.06
C ARG A 37 -3.19 -13.78 -2.60
N LYS A 38 -4.44 -13.83 -2.11
CA LYS A 38 -5.14 -12.62 -1.64
C LYS A 38 -4.43 -11.95 -0.47
N SER A 39 -3.83 -12.74 0.44
CA SER A 39 -3.05 -12.19 1.54
C SER A 39 -1.76 -11.51 1.08
N ALA A 40 -1.10 -12.05 0.05
CA ALA A 40 0.09 -11.46 -0.56
C ALA A 40 -0.24 -10.11 -1.19
N HIS A 41 -1.31 -10.04 -1.98
CA HIS A 41 -1.83 -8.81 -2.57
C HIS A 41 -2.12 -7.72 -1.51
N ILE A 42 -2.86 -8.07 -0.45
CA ILE A 42 -3.10 -7.13 0.67
C ILE A 42 -1.79 -6.61 1.25
N PHE A 43 -0.81 -7.50 1.47
CA PHE A 43 0.47 -7.13 2.05
C PHE A 43 1.32 -6.26 1.11
N GLU A 44 1.39 -6.61 -0.18
CA GLU A 44 2.13 -5.89 -1.21
C GLU A 44 1.71 -4.43 -1.30
N PHE A 45 0.39 -4.19 -1.40
CA PHE A 45 -0.15 -2.85 -1.52
C PHE A 45 -0.22 -2.09 -0.20
N ALA A 46 -0.39 -2.77 0.94
CA ALA A 46 -0.21 -2.16 2.25
C ALA A 46 1.23 -1.63 2.40
N TYR A 47 2.22 -2.48 2.15
CA TYR A 47 3.62 -2.11 2.31
C TYR A 47 4.05 -1.02 1.31
N LEU A 48 3.60 -1.10 0.06
CA LEU A 48 3.81 -0.04 -0.94
C LEU A 48 3.25 1.31 -0.46
N THR A 49 2.01 1.32 0.08
CA THR A 49 1.37 2.53 0.63
C THR A 49 2.17 3.09 1.80
N ALA A 50 2.67 2.24 2.69
CA ALA A 50 3.49 2.66 3.82
C ALA A 50 4.82 3.28 3.37
N LEU A 51 5.50 2.69 2.38
CA LEU A 51 6.74 3.24 1.82
C LEU A 51 6.49 4.59 1.14
N LEU A 52 5.41 4.71 0.36
CA LEU A 52 5.01 5.96 -0.27
C LEU A 52 4.74 7.04 0.78
N TYR A 53 4.00 6.72 1.84
CA TYR A 53 3.75 7.63 2.94
C TYR A 53 5.04 8.09 3.62
N LEU A 54 5.96 7.17 3.93
CA LEU A 54 7.25 7.49 4.58
C LEU A 54 8.16 8.33 3.69
N ALA A 55 8.15 8.11 2.38
CA ALA A 55 8.89 8.90 1.41
C ALA A 55 8.30 10.31 1.29
N LEU A 56 6.98 10.43 1.23
CA LEU A 56 6.27 11.71 1.17
C LEU A 56 6.40 12.53 2.45
N LEU A 57 6.43 11.88 3.62
CA LEU A 57 6.60 12.53 4.92
C LEU A 57 7.91 13.31 5.02
N ASP A 58 9.00 12.81 4.43
CA ASP A 58 10.28 13.52 4.40
C ASP A 58 10.40 14.49 3.23
N SER A 59 9.56 14.34 2.20
CA SER A 59 9.63 15.13 0.96
C SER A 59 8.76 16.38 1.00
N ALA A 60 7.68 16.39 1.79
CA ALA A 60 6.71 17.47 1.81
C ALA A 60 6.28 17.85 3.23
N ARG A 61 6.21 19.16 3.51
CA ARG A 61 5.70 19.70 4.79
C ARG A 61 4.18 19.87 4.76
N ILE A 62 3.46 18.75 4.60
CA ILE A 62 2.00 18.71 4.52
C ILE A 62 1.44 17.93 5.72
N LYS A 63 0.19 18.21 6.10
CA LYS A 63 -0.53 17.47 7.16
C LYS A 63 -0.53 15.96 6.88
N ARG A 64 -0.32 15.15 7.92
CA ARG A 64 -0.24 13.68 7.84
C ARG A 64 -1.45 13.04 7.16
N ARG A 65 -2.66 13.56 7.43
CA ARG A 65 -3.90 13.06 6.79
C ARG A 65 -3.89 13.24 5.28
N THR A 66 -3.43 14.39 4.82
CA THR A 66 -3.32 14.69 3.39
C THR A 66 -2.25 13.81 2.76
N LEU A 67 -1.11 13.59 3.44
CA LEU A 67 -0.07 12.67 2.98
C LEU A 67 -0.58 11.22 2.82
N ALA A 68 -1.50 10.76 3.67
CA ALA A 68 -2.11 9.44 3.52
C ALA A 68 -2.88 9.31 2.19
N ILE A 69 -3.61 10.35 1.79
CA ILE A 69 -4.32 10.39 0.49
C ILE A 69 -3.30 10.42 -0.66
N PHE A 70 -2.25 11.23 -0.56
CA PHE A 70 -1.19 11.30 -1.57
C PHE A 70 -0.39 10.01 -1.70
N ALA A 71 -0.34 9.16 -0.67
CA ALA A 71 0.23 7.82 -0.75
C ALA A 71 -0.76 6.80 -1.34
N ALA A 72 -2.04 6.88 -0.97
CA ALA A 72 -3.07 5.95 -1.41
C ALA A 72 -3.37 6.04 -2.91
N VAL A 73 -3.45 7.25 -3.47
CA VAL A 73 -3.76 7.46 -4.89
C VAL A 73 -2.76 6.75 -5.82
N PRO A 74 -1.43 6.96 -5.72
CA PRO A 74 -0.47 6.26 -6.56
C PRO A 74 -0.43 4.75 -6.28
N ALA A 75 -0.63 4.30 -5.04
CA ALA A 75 -0.72 2.87 -4.74
C ALA A 75 -1.93 2.21 -5.44
N LEU A 76 -3.09 2.88 -5.45
CA LEU A 76 -4.29 2.38 -6.12
C LEU A 76 -4.13 2.40 -7.65
N LEU A 77 -3.54 3.45 -8.22
CA LEU A 77 -3.20 3.48 -9.64
C LEU A 77 -2.23 2.36 -10.03
N TYR A 78 -1.29 2.03 -9.13
CA TYR A 78 -0.38 0.91 -9.32
C TYR A 78 -1.12 -0.44 -9.30
N ALA A 79 -2.11 -0.63 -8.42
CA ALA A 79 -2.95 -1.82 -8.38
C ALA A 79 -3.72 -2.03 -9.70
N PHE A 80 -4.33 -0.96 -10.22
CA PHE A 80 -4.96 -1.01 -11.54
C PHE A 80 -3.96 -1.34 -12.66
N SER A 81 -2.73 -0.80 -12.57
CA SER A 81 -1.69 -1.08 -13.56
C SER A 81 -1.21 -2.53 -13.49
N ASP A 82 -1.13 -3.11 -12.28
CA ASP A 82 -0.77 -4.50 -12.06
C ASP A 82 -1.80 -5.46 -12.65
N GLU A 83 -3.09 -5.25 -12.34
CA GLU A 83 -4.17 -6.06 -12.91
C GLU A 83 -4.28 -5.91 -14.43
N PHE A 84 -4.01 -4.72 -14.96
CA PHE A 84 -3.91 -4.51 -16.40
C PHE A 84 -2.73 -5.28 -17.01
N HIS A 85 -1.56 -5.30 -16.36
CA HIS A 85 -0.40 -6.10 -16.78
C HIS A 85 -0.73 -7.60 -16.78
N GLN A 86 -1.41 -8.09 -15.74
CA GLN A 86 -1.79 -9.50 -15.63
C GLN A 86 -2.71 -9.99 -16.78
N LEU A 87 -3.47 -9.11 -17.44
CA LEU A 87 -4.26 -9.46 -18.63
C LEU A 87 -3.38 -9.94 -19.80
N TYR A 88 -2.11 -9.55 -19.83
CA TYR A 88 -1.15 -9.92 -20.86
C TYR A 88 -0.25 -11.10 -20.45
N VAL A 89 -0.34 -11.55 -19.19
CA VAL A 89 0.46 -12.67 -18.68
C VAL A 89 -0.28 -13.99 -18.95
N PRO A 90 0.34 -14.98 -19.63
CA PRO A 90 -0.29 -16.26 -19.90
C PRO A 90 -0.78 -16.96 -18.63
N LYS A 91 -1.99 -17.53 -18.68
CA LYS A 91 -2.63 -18.26 -17.54
C LYS A 91 -2.92 -17.39 -16.31
N ARG A 92 -2.81 -16.06 -16.41
CA ARG A 92 -3.38 -15.11 -15.45
C ARG A 92 -4.69 -14.56 -15.99
N HIS A 93 -5.60 -14.21 -15.09
CA HIS A 93 -6.84 -13.52 -15.44
C HIS A 93 -6.88 -12.29 -14.55
N GLY A 94 -6.69 -11.10 -15.13
CA GLY A 94 -6.89 -9.86 -14.42
C GLY A 94 -8.33 -9.77 -13.92
N SER A 95 -8.51 -9.37 -12.67
CA SER A 95 -9.79 -9.36 -11.97
C SER A 95 -9.97 -8.04 -11.22
N ILE A 96 -11.09 -7.38 -11.45
CA ILE A 96 -11.49 -6.19 -10.67
C ILE A 96 -11.61 -6.54 -9.17
N ALA A 97 -11.91 -7.80 -8.84
CA ALA A 97 -11.94 -8.25 -7.46
C ALA A 97 -10.56 -8.22 -6.80
N ASP A 98 -9.47 -8.41 -7.56
CA ASP A 98 -8.11 -8.37 -7.02
C ASP A 98 -7.68 -6.92 -6.75
N VAL A 99 -8.07 -5.94 -7.59
CA VAL A 99 -7.92 -4.50 -7.25
C VAL A 99 -8.65 -4.14 -5.94
N ALA A 100 -9.83 -4.71 -5.71
CA ALA A 100 -10.57 -4.47 -4.47
C ALA A 100 -9.84 -5.06 -3.24
N VAL A 101 -9.16 -6.20 -3.40
CA VAL A 101 -8.32 -6.80 -2.37
C VAL A 101 -7.08 -5.92 -2.10
N ASP A 102 -6.43 -5.42 -3.14
CA ASP A 102 -5.30 -4.48 -3.02
C ASP A 102 -5.72 -3.21 -2.27
N ALA A 103 -6.89 -2.68 -2.59
CA ALA A 103 -7.46 -1.51 -1.95
C ALA A 103 -7.69 -1.71 -0.44
N VAL A 104 -7.99 -2.93 0.02
CA VAL A 104 -8.06 -3.24 1.46
C VAL A 104 -6.70 -3.01 2.13
N GLY A 105 -5.60 -3.47 1.53
CA GLY A 105 -4.24 -3.23 2.03
C GLY A 105 -3.92 -1.73 2.16
N ILE A 106 -4.25 -0.96 1.12
CA ILE A 106 -4.08 0.50 1.09
C ILE A 106 -4.90 1.17 2.23
N LEU A 107 -6.16 0.77 2.39
CA LEU A 107 -7.07 1.33 3.40
C LEU A 107 -6.61 1.00 4.83
N ILE A 108 -6.06 -0.20 5.08
CA ILE A 108 -5.50 -0.57 6.38
C ILE A 108 -4.41 0.42 6.78
N VAL A 109 -3.47 0.72 5.88
CA VAL A 109 -2.37 1.65 6.17
C VAL A 109 -2.88 3.09 6.37
N CYS A 110 -3.80 3.54 5.52
CA CYS A 110 -4.46 4.84 5.70
C CYS A 110 -5.15 4.95 7.07
N TYR A 111 -5.90 3.92 7.48
CA TYR A 111 -6.57 3.90 8.78
C TYR A 111 -5.57 3.99 9.94
N LEU A 112 -4.46 3.24 9.89
CA LEU A 112 -3.42 3.28 10.92
C LEU A 112 -2.76 4.67 11.02
N ILE A 113 -2.48 5.31 9.89
CA ILE A 113 -1.93 6.67 9.86
C ILE A 113 -2.92 7.67 10.48
N LEU A 114 -4.21 7.59 10.14
CA LEU A 114 -5.23 8.50 10.67
C LEU A 114 -5.44 8.30 12.18
N ARG A 115 -5.40 7.05 12.66
CA ARG A 115 -5.48 6.73 14.10
C ARG A 115 -4.31 7.34 14.87
N THR A 116 -3.09 7.17 14.40
CA THR A 116 -1.90 7.73 15.07
C THR A 116 -1.90 9.26 15.06
N ASP A 117 -2.38 9.89 13.98
CA ASP A 117 -2.55 11.35 13.90
C ASP A 117 -3.56 11.87 14.93
N LEU A 118 -4.71 11.20 15.09
CA LEU A 118 -5.73 11.54 16.09
C LEU A 118 -5.17 11.51 17.52
N PHE A 119 -4.49 10.42 17.91
CA PHE A 119 -3.88 10.30 19.23
C PHE A 119 -2.79 11.36 19.48
N SER A 120 -1.99 11.69 18.46
CA SER A 120 -0.98 12.74 18.57
C SER A 120 -1.58 14.13 18.79
N ASN A 121 -2.77 14.39 18.24
CA ASN A 121 -3.45 15.68 18.39
C ASN A 121 -4.11 15.85 19.77
N GLU A 122 -4.77 14.80 20.29
CA GLU A 122 -5.39 14.83 21.63
C GLU A 122 -4.37 15.03 22.75
N SER A 123 -3.25 14.31 22.68
CA SER A 123 -2.16 14.46 23.66
C SER A 123 -1.52 15.85 23.63
N GLY A 124 -1.45 16.50 22.47
CA GLY A 124 -1.02 17.90 22.33
C GLY A 124 -1.98 18.89 23.00
N ILE A 125 -3.30 18.69 22.84
CA ILE A 125 -4.34 19.53 23.47
C ILE A 125 -4.28 19.42 24.99
N LEU A 126 -4.20 18.19 25.53
CA LEU A 126 -4.13 17.96 26.98
C LEU A 126 -2.90 18.62 27.59
N ARG A 127 -1.73 18.53 26.94
CA ARG A 127 -0.50 19.20 27.39
C ARG A 127 -0.59 20.73 27.34
N GLY A 128 -1.22 21.29 26.31
CA GLY A 128 -1.43 22.73 26.18
C GLY A 128 -2.44 23.31 27.18
N GLY A 129 -3.41 22.51 27.61
CA GLY A 129 -4.41 22.90 28.63
C GLY A 129 -3.87 22.89 30.06
N ILE A 130 -2.88 22.05 30.37
CA ILE A 130 -2.23 21.99 31.70
C ILE A 130 -1.18 23.12 31.87
N ALA A 131 -0.69 23.69 30.76
CA ALA A 131 0.31 24.77 30.77
C ALA A 131 -0.27 26.19 30.91
N LYS A 132 -1.59 26.32 31.13
CA LYS A 132 -2.29 27.59 31.40
C LYS A 132 -2.85 27.57 32.81
#